data_AF-A0A0F7VL12-F1
#
_entry.id   AF-A0A0F7VL12-F1
#
_cell.length_a   1.000
_cell.length_b   1.000
_cell.length_c   1.000
_cell.angle_alpha   90.00
_cell.angle_beta   90.00
_cell.angle_gamma   90.00
#
_symmetry.space_group_name_H-M   'P 1'
#
loop_
_entity.id
_entity.type
_entity.pdbx_description
1 polymer ?
#
loop_
_entity_poly.entity_id
_entity_poly.type
_entity_poly.pdbx_seq_one_letter_code
_entity_poly.pdbx_strand_id
1 'polypeptide(L)'
;MSFALLISSNFIVWPALLAAMFGRITRTQSSGIVAIGCIPSIVAFVLDGTTSSASVFAALGAINAWIWWQGGGGDGTRRRLKSWGRRFQGVRRTAPSHT
;
A
#
# COMPACT_ATOMS: atom_id res chain seq x y z
N MET A 1 7.20 5.09 23.94
CA MET A 1 6.39 4.19 23.08
C MET A 1 6.79 4.31 21.61
N SER A 2 7.02 5.53 21.12
CA SER A 2 7.39 5.84 19.74
C SER A 2 8.70 5.19 19.26
N PHE A 3 9.68 5.01 20.16
CA PHE A 3 10.96 4.36 19.82
C PHE A 3 10.79 2.89 19.38
N ALA A 4 9.87 2.14 19.99
CA ALA A 4 9.60 0.74 19.62
C ALA A 4 8.93 0.64 18.24
N LEU A 5 8.03 1.58 17.91
CA LEU A 5 7.39 1.66 16.60
C LEU A 5 8.41 1.99 15.50
N LEU A 6 9.34 2.91 15.76
CA LEU A 6 10.43 3.24 14.83
C LEU A 6 11.37 2.05 14.60
N ILE A 7 11.74 1.31 15.65
CA ILE A 7 12.55 0.10 15.52
C ILE A 7 11.80 -0.94 14.67
N SER A 8 10.52 -1.20 14.95
CA SER A 8 9.73 -2.20 14.22
C SER A 8 9.58 -1.89 12.72
N SER A 9 9.43 -0.61 12.37
CA SER A 9 9.41 -0.15 10.96
C SER A 9 10.74 -0.45 10.25
N ASN A 10 11.86 -0.17 10.90
CA ASN A 10 13.18 -0.40 10.32
C ASN A 10 13.47 -1.88 10.05
N PHE A 11 12.99 -2.79 10.91
CA PHE A 11 13.10 -4.23 10.71
C PHE A 11 12.34 -4.75 9.48
N ILE A 12 11.33 -4.02 8.99
CA ILE A 12 10.57 -4.40 7.80
C ILE A 12 11.17 -3.75 6.54
N VAL A 13 11.52 -2.46 6.63
CA VAL A 13 11.97 -1.67 5.48
C VAL A 13 13.37 -2.09 5.00
N TRP A 14 14.34 -2.25 5.91
CA TRP A 14 15.73 -2.54 5.53
C TRP A 14 15.91 -3.91 4.86
N PRO A 15 15.38 -5.01 5.40
CA PRO A 15 15.49 -6.31 4.73
C PRO A 15 14.79 -6.34 3.37
N ALA A 16 13.67 -5.64 3.23
CA ALA A 16 12.97 -5.53 1.95
C ALA A 16 13.77 -4.76 0.90
N LEU A 17 14.44 -3.67 1.32
CA LEU A 17 15.33 -2.91 0.45
C LEU A 17 16.55 -3.74 0.05
N LEU A 18 17.19 -4.41 1.02
CA LEU A 18 18.32 -5.30 0.76
C LEU A 18 17.93 -6.45 -0.18
N ALA A 19 16.80 -7.11 0.06
CA ALA A 19 16.32 -8.18 -0.81
C ALA A 19 16.00 -7.69 -2.24
N ALA A 20 15.55 -6.44 -2.39
CA ALA A 20 15.40 -5.80 -3.70
C ALA A 20 16.75 -5.49 -4.36
N MET A 21 17.74 -5.02 -3.59
CA MET A 21 19.10 -4.77 -4.10
C MET A 21 19.78 -6.07 -4.56
N PHE A 22 19.57 -7.18 -3.86
CA PHE A 22 20.05 -8.51 -4.26
C PHE A 22 19.20 -9.17 -5.35
N GLY A 23 18.21 -8.47 -5.92
CA GLY A 23 17.37 -8.97 -7.00
C GLY A 23 16.45 -10.14 -6.62
N ARG A 24 16.32 -10.45 -5.32
CA ARG A 24 15.44 -11.52 -4.82
C ARG A 24 13.96 -11.14 -4.88
N ILE A 25 13.67 -9.84 -4.90
CA ILE A 25 12.31 -9.30 -4.86
C ILE A 25 12.17 -8.27 -5.99
N THR A 26 11.02 -8.29 -6.66
CA THR A 26 10.72 -7.31 -7.71
C THR A 26 10.57 -5.90 -7.13
N ARG A 27 10.94 -4.86 -7.88
CA ARG A 27 10.85 -3.45 -7.45
C ARG A 27 9.45 -3.06 -7.00
N THR A 28 8.42 -3.69 -7.55
CA THR A 28 7.01 -3.47 -7.17
C THR A 28 6.67 -4.10 -5.83
N GLN A 29 7.15 -5.31 -5.55
CA GLN A 29 6.98 -5.97 -4.25
C GLN A 29 7.70 -5.22 -3.13
N SER A 30 8.92 -4.74 -3.37
CA SER A 30 9.65 -3.96 -2.37
C SER A 30 8.95 -2.63 -2.05
N SER A 31 8.42 -1.92 -3.05
CA SER A 31 7.57 -0.75 -2.80
C SER A 31 6.34 -1.06 -1.95
N GLY A 32 5.72 -2.24 -2.12
CA GLY A 32 4.59 -2.65 -1.27
C GLY A 32 4.99 -2.81 0.19
N ILE A 33 6.14 -3.44 0.44
CA ILE A 33 6.66 -3.67 1.80
C ILE A 33 7.06 -2.34 2.45
N VAL A 34 7.71 -1.45 1.69
CA VAL A 34 8.07 -0.10 2.18
C VAL A 34 6.82 0.69 2.55
N ALA A 35 5.76 0.64 1.75
CA ALA A 35 4.51 1.34 2.04
C ALA A 35 3.87 0.89 3.37
N ILE A 36 3.88 -0.42 3.64
CA ILE A 36 3.39 -0.98 4.91
C ILE A 36 4.32 -0.57 6.07
N GLY A 37 5.64 -0.62 5.84
CA GLY A 37 6.64 -0.21 6.83
C GLY A 37 6.55 1.27 7.23
N CYS A 38 6.03 2.15 6.37
CA CYS A 38 5.82 3.55 6.73
C CYS A 38 4.71 3.74 7.78
N ILE A 39 3.76 2.81 7.93
CA ILE A 39 2.58 2.99 8.81
C ILE A 39 2.98 3.14 10.30
N PRO A 40 3.79 2.25 10.90
CA PRO A 40 4.24 2.42 12.28
C PRO A 40 5.03 3.71 12.50
N SER A 41 5.82 4.14 11.50
CA SER A 41 6.58 5.39 11.58
C SER A 41 5.67 6.62 11.60
N ILE A 42 4.62 6.65 10.77
CA ILE A 42 3.62 7.73 10.78
C ILE A 42 2.94 7.81 12.15
N VAL A 43 2.50 6.66 12.70
CA VAL A 43 1.87 6.61 14.02
C VAL A 43 2.82 7.11 15.10
N ALA A 44 4.09 6.71 15.07
CA ALA A 44 5.11 7.19 16.01
C ALA A 44 5.28 8.71 15.96
N PHE A 45 5.42 9.30 14.77
CA PHE A 45 5.60 10.74 14.62
C PHE A 45 4.35 11.54 15.00
N VAL A 46 3.15 11.00 14.75
CA VAL A 46 1.90 11.61 15.22
C VAL A 46 1.84 11.62 16.75
N LEU A 47 2.23 10.53 17.40
CA LEU A 47 2.27 10.43 18.86
C LEU A 47 3.34 11.34 19.48
N ASP A 48 4.45 11.57 18.77
CA ASP A 48 5.52 12.49 19.19
C ASP A 48 5.23 13.96 18.87
N GLY A 49 4.07 14.27 18.25
CA GLY A 49 3.69 15.63 17.87
C GLY A 49 4.51 16.22 16.71
N THR A 50 5.32 15.41 16.03
CA THR A 50 6.18 15.84 14.92
C THR A 50 5.46 15.67 13.59
N THR A 51 4.50 16.56 13.33
CA THR A 51 3.61 16.46 12.17
C THR A 51 4.37 16.51 10.84
N SER A 52 5.48 17.24 10.76
CA SER A 52 6.34 17.35 9.57
C SER A 52 6.92 15.99 9.15
N SER A 53 7.42 15.23 10.12
CA SER A 53 7.96 13.89 9.87
C SER A 53 6.85 12.92 9.49
N ALA A 54 5.69 13.02 10.14
CA ALA A 54 4.51 12.22 9.78
C ALA A 54 4.07 12.45 8.33
N SER A 55 4.04 13.71 7.85
CA SER A 55 3.66 14.01 6.46
C SER A 55 4.68 13.52 5.45
N VAL A 56 5.99 13.59 5.75
CA VAL A 56 7.03 13.03 4.87
C VAL A 56 6.87 11.51 4.72
N PHE A 57 6.67 10.79 5.83
CA PHE A 57 6.47 9.34 5.79
C PHE A 57 5.13 8.94 5.16
N ALA A 58 4.08 9.75 5.34
CA ALA A 58 2.80 9.56 4.65
C ALA A 58 2.95 9.70 3.13
N ALA A 59 3.69 10.73 2.68
CA ALA A 59 3.96 10.92 1.25
C ALA A 59 4.79 9.76 0.67
N LEU A 60 5.86 9.34 1.37
CA LEU A 60 6.67 8.20 0.96
C LEU A 60 5.87 6.90 0.90
N GLY A 61 5.03 6.64 1.92
CA GLY A 61 4.14 5.49 1.96
C GLY A 61 3.13 5.51 0.80
N ALA A 62 2.54 6.67 0.51
CA ALA A 62 1.60 6.84 -0.60
C ALA A 62 2.24 6.63 -1.97
N ILE A 63 3.43 7.18 -2.21
CA ILE A 63 4.17 7.00 -3.47
C ILE A 63 4.51 5.52 -3.68
N ASN A 64 5.02 4.85 -2.64
CA ASN A 64 5.37 3.44 -2.73
C ASN A 64 4.13 2.54 -2.89
N ALA A 65 3.04 2.85 -2.19
CA ALA A 65 1.76 2.17 -2.38
C ALA A 65 1.25 2.34 -3.82
N TRP A 66 1.40 3.53 -4.39
CA TRP A 66 1.05 3.79 -5.78
C TRP A 66 1.90 2.96 -6.76
N ILE A 67 3.22 2.91 -6.57
CA ILE A 67 4.12 2.10 -7.40
C ILE A 67 3.77 0.61 -7.30
N TRP A 68 3.53 0.11 -6.09
CA TRP A 68 3.07 -1.27 -5.85
C TRP A 68 1.74 -1.56 -6.55
N TRP A 69 0.79 -0.63 -6.45
CA TRP A 69 -0.50 -0.73 -7.12
C TRP A 69 -0.37 -0.75 -8.64
N GLN A 70 0.50 0.11 -9.19
CA GLN A 70 0.80 0.13 -10.63
C GLN A 70 1.40 -1.20 -11.10
N GLY A 71 2.24 -1.83 -10.26
CA GLY A 71 2.80 -3.16 -10.47
C GLY A 71 1.82 -4.33 -10.43
N GLY A 72 0.54 -4.10 -10.13
CA GLY A 72 -0.50 -5.13 -10.08
C GLY A 72 -1.02 -5.45 -8.70
N GLY A 73 -0.42 -4.90 -7.63
CA GLY A 73 -0.85 -5.11 -6.25
C GLY A 73 -0.62 -6.53 -5.76
N GLY A 74 0.62 -6.85 -5.37
CA GLY A 74 1.03 -8.13 -4.77
C GLY A 74 0.68 -9.34 -5.64
N ASP A 75 -0.48 -9.93 -5.40
CA ASP A 75 -1.01 -11.11 -6.08
C ASP A 75 -1.86 -10.78 -7.32
N GLY A 76 -1.54 -9.67 -8.01
CA GLY A 76 -2.36 -9.20 -9.13
C GLY A 76 -3.73 -8.70 -8.69
N THR A 77 -3.88 -8.22 -7.45
CA THR A 77 -5.12 -7.66 -6.90
C THR A 77 -5.77 -6.66 -7.84
N ARG A 78 -4.98 -5.78 -8.45
CA ARG A 78 -5.47 -4.82 -9.45
C ARG A 78 -5.97 -5.49 -10.72
N ARG A 79 -5.29 -6.54 -11.18
CA ARG A 79 -5.73 -7.34 -12.35
C ARG A 79 -7.05 -8.07 -12.06
N ARG A 80 -7.19 -8.64 -10.85
CA ARG A 80 -8.42 -9.28 -10.37
C ARG A 80 -9.58 -8.28 -10.30
N LEU A 81 -9.39 -7.12 -9.67
CA LEU A 81 -10.41 -6.06 -9.61
C LEU A 81 -10.84 -5.58 -10.99
N LYS A 82 -9.89 -5.41 -11.92
CA LYS A 82 -10.20 -5.03 -13.32
C LYS A 82 -10.99 -6.12 -14.05
N SER A 83 -10.70 -7.39 -13.80
CA SER A 83 -11.46 -8.52 -14.33
C SER A 83 -12.90 -8.54 -13.79
N TRP A 84 -13.07 -8.31 -12.49
CA TRP A 84 -14.39 -8.24 -11.85
C TRP A 84 -15.19 -7.05 -12.37
N GLY A 85 -14.57 -5.87 -12.50
CA GLY A 85 -15.22 -4.69 -13.07
C GLY A 85 -15.75 -4.92 -14.49
N ARG A 86 -15.06 -5.73 -15.31
CA ARG A 86 -15.57 -6.13 -16.65
C ARG A 86 -16.75 -7.10 -16.59
N ARG A 87 -16.87 -7.88 -15.51
CA ARG A 87 -17.94 -8.86 -15.30
C ARG A 87 -19.19 -8.26 -14.64
N PHE A 88 -19.08 -7.09 -14.01
CA PHE A 88 -20.23 -6.32 -13.57
C PHE A 88 -20.99 -5.78 -14.79
N GLN A 89 -21.85 -6.62 -15.37
CA GLN A 89 -22.94 -6.13 -16.20
C GLN A 89 -24.03 -5.62 -15.25
N GLY A 90 -24.26 -4.31 -15.27
CA GLY A 90 -25.36 -3.71 -14.52
C GLY A 90 -26.65 -4.42 -14.89
N VAL A 91 -27.26 -5.11 -13.93
CA VAL A 91 -28.57 -5.73 -14.12
C VAL A 91 -29.56 -4.59 -14.32
N ARG A 92 -29.91 -4.31 -15.59
CA ARG A 92 -31.04 -3.43 -15.90
C ARG A 92 -32.30 -4.12 -15.39
N ARG A 93 -32.77 -3.71 -14.22
CA ARG A 93 -34.13 -3.99 -13.81
C ARG A 93 -35.04 -3.11 -14.67
N THR A 94 -35.65 -3.68 -15.71
CA THR A 94 -36.81 -3.08 -16.34
C THR A 94 -37.90 -2.99 -15.27
N ALA A 95 -38.33 -1.77 -14.95
CA ALA A 95 -39.40 -1.54 -13.99
C ALA A 95 -40.66 -2.30 -14.45
N PRO A 96 -41.41 -2.94 -13.55
CA PRO A 96 -42.64 -3.62 -13.92
C PRO A 96 -43.64 -2.60 -14.46
N SER A 97 -44.06 -2.76 -15.72
CA SER A 97 -45.18 -2.04 -16.28
C SER A 97 -46.46 -2.62 -15.69
N HIS A 98 -47.00 -1.95 -14.67
CA HIS A 98 -48.36 -2.21 -14.23
C HIS A 98 -49.32 -1.82 -15.36
N THR A 99 -50.07 -2.80 -15.86
CA THR A 99 -51.24 -2.59 -16.72
C THR A 99 -52.45 -3.13 -15.97
#